data_AF-Q87PZ6-F1
#
_entry.id   AF-Q87PZ6-F1
#
_cell.length_a   1.000
_cell.length_b   1.000
_cell.length_c   1.000
_cell.angle_alpha   90.00
_cell.angle_beta   90.00
_cell.angle_gamma   90.00
#
_symmetry.space_group_name_H-M   'P 1'
#
loop_
_entity.id
_entity.type
_entity.pdbx_description
1 polymer ?
#
loop_
_entity_poly.entity_id
_entity_poly.type
_entity_poly.pdbx_seq_one_letter_code
_entity_poly.pdbx_strand_id
1 'polypeptide(L)'
;MRYGWILALLLLAPHVQGIQSLKPLECKLTETPQDHFLFYREQMVYHSEQFVIFQNFKGRVSTQVDVKTGKLIRTTYIGEPFEPKYQILFGFCPDISQTLQIWMLSEVPYDN
;
A
#
# COMPACT_ATOMS: atom_id res chain seq x y z
N MET A 1 -38.05 3.10 44.91
CA MET A 1 -37.21 1.95 44.48
C MET A 1 -37.16 2.00 42.96
N ARG A 2 -36.35 2.87 42.33
CA ARG A 2 -34.87 3.00 42.29
C ARG A 2 -34.29 2.10 41.18
N TYR A 3 -34.29 2.67 39.97
CA TYR A 3 -33.33 2.49 38.87
C TYR A 3 -32.73 1.08 38.69
N GLY A 4 -33.46 0.17 38.02
CA GLY A 4 -32.97 -1.20 37.79
C GLY A 4 -32.72 -1.62 36.35
N TRP A 5 -33.19 -0.87 35.35
CA TRP A 5 -33.38 -1.45 34.00
C TRP A 5 -32.72 -0.68 32.84
N ILE A 6 -31.90 0.34 33.11
CA ILE A 6 -31.24 1.11 32.03
C ILE A 6 -29.77 0.71 31.83
N LEU A 7 -29.16 -0.05 32.75
CA LEU A 7 -27.74 -0.40 32.66
C LEU A 7 -27.40 -1.61 31.78
N ALA A 8 -28.39 -2.36 31.26
CA ALA A 8 -28.11 -3.58 30.51
C ALA A 8 -27.91 -3.37 29.00
N LEU A 9 -28.17 -2.17 28.46
CA LEU A 9 -28.10 -1.91 27.01
C LEU A 9 -26.76 -1.32 26.52
N LEU A 10 -25.80 -1.09 27.40
CA LEU A 10 -24.51 -0.47 27.06
C LEU A 10 -23.37 -1.49 26.80
N LEU A 11 -23.65 -2.79 26.81
CA LEU A 11 -22.62 -3.83 26.64
C LEU A 11 -22.57 -4.48 25.24
N LEU A 12 -23.39 -4.00 24.29
CA LEU A 12 -23.27 -4.37 22.88
C LEU A 12 -22.55 -3.25 22.11
N ALA A 13 -21.34 -2.88 22.55
CA ALA A 13 -20.43 -2.21 21.64
C ALA A 13 -19.98 -3.26 20.63
N PRO A 14 -20.29 -3.14 19.32
CA PRO A 14 -19.61 -3.98 18.35
C PRO A 14 -18.12 -3.67 18.53
N HIS A 15 -17.33 -4.70 18.86
CA HIS A 15 -15.89 -4.64 18.69
C HIS A 15 -15.65 -4.50 17.20
N VAL A 16 -15.76 -3.27 16.69
CA VAL A 16 -15.17 -2.91 15.41
C VAL A 16 -13.67 -3.03 15.67
N GLN A 17 -13.14 -4.23 15.42
CA GLN A 17 -11.72 -4.40 15.15
C GLN A 17 -11.47 -3.52 13.93
N GLY A 18 -11.15 -2.24 14.19
CA GLY A 18 -10.81 -1.30 13.16
C GLY A 18 -9.64 -1.91 12.42
N ILE A 19 -9.85 -2.31 11.16
CA ILE A 19 -8.77 -2.67 10.27
C ILE A 19 -7.86 -1.44 10.28
N GLN A 20 -6.70 -1.56 10.91
CA GLN A 20 -5.75 -0.47 11.01
C GLN A 20 -5.28 -0.19 9.59
N SER A 21 -5.88 0.81 8.94
CA SER A 21 -5.54 1.19 7.57
C SER A 21 -4.12 1.72 7.59
N LEU A 22 -3.19 0.91 7.09
CA LEU A 22 -1.80 1.30 6.94
C LEU A 22 -1.71 2.46 5.95
N LYS A 23 -0.87 3.45 6.24
CA LYS A 23 -0.61 4.55 5.31
C LYS A 23 -0.05 3.97 4.00
N PRO A 24 -0.56 4.37 2.82
CA PRO A 24 0.00 3.94 1.55
C PRO A 24 1.39 4.55 1.33
N LEU A 25 2.21 3.88 0.53
CA LEU A 25 3.45 4.45 0.02
C LEU A 25 3.10 5.45 -1.08
N GLU A 26 3.47 6.70 -0.87
CA GLU A 26 3.31 7.75 -1.88
C GLU A 26 4.61 7.91 -2.67
N CYS A 27 4.49 7.97 -3.99
CA CYS A 27 5.62 8.22 -4.88
C CYS A 27 5.30 9.28 -5.92
N LYS A 28 6.25 10.13 -6.23
CA LYS A 28 6.11 11.26 -7.16
C LYS A 28 6.80 10.96 -8.49
N LEU A 29 6.22 11.40 -9.60
CA LEU A 29 6.85 11.28 -10.90
C LEU A 29 7.96 12.32 -11.09
N THR A 30 9.03 11.93 -11.78
CA THR A 30 10.15 12.84 -12.08
C THR A 30 9.73 13.93 -13.07
N GLU A 31 8.98 13.55 -14.12
CA GLU A 31 8.57 14.48 -15.19
C GLU A 31 7.38 15.35 -14.78
N THR A 32 6.51 14.85 -13.90
CA THR A 32 5.33 15.55 -13.40
C THR A 32 5.22 15.44 -11.87
N PRO A 33 6.00 16.23 -11.11
CA PRO A 33 6.07 16.08 -9.65
C PRO A 33 4.75 16.32 -8.89
N GLN A 34 3.79 16.99 -9.52
CA GLN A 34 2.42 17.13 -9.04
C GLN A 34 1.62 15.81 -9.07
N ASP A 35 1.98 14.89 -9.95
CA ASP A 35 1.36 13.58 -10.08
C ASP A 35 2.02 12.60 -9.11
N HIS A 36 1.19 11.86 -8.37
CA HIS A 36 1.63 10.88 -7.40
C HIS A 36 0.93 9.54 -7.60
N PHE A 37 1.67 8.46 -7.33
CA PHE A 37 1.14 7.12 -7.22
C PHE A 37 1.08 6.71 -5.76
N LEU A 38 -0.04 6.08 -5.39
CA LEU A 38 -0.21 5.44 -4.10
C LEU A 38 -0.10 3.94 -4.28
N PHE A 39 0.79 3.32 -3.51
CA PHE A 39 0.93 1.87 -3.43
C PHE A 39 0.47 1.38 -2.06
N TYR A 40 -0.34 0.34 -2.07
CA TYR A 40 -0.86 -0.31 -0.88
C TYR A 40 -0.10 -1.62 -0.66
N ARG A 41 -0.06 -2.07 0.60
CA ARG A 41 0.65 -3.29 0.97
C ARG A 41 0.20 -4.51 0.16
N GLU A 42 -1.10 -4.61 -0.11
CA GLU A 42 -1.73 -5.71 -0.86
C GLU A 42 -1.27 -5.78 -2.33
N GLN A 43 -0.69 -4.70 -2.85
CA GLN A 43 -0.14 -4.63 -4.21
C GLN A 43 1.32 -5.07 -4.26
N MET A 44 1.98 -5.22 -3.11
CA MET A 44 3.36 -5.68 -3.01
C MET A 44 3.44 -7.17 -3.30
N VAL A 45 4.13 -7.54 -4.40
CA VAL A 45 4.26 -8.95 -4.83
C VAL A 45 5.65 -9.51 -4.58
N TYR A 46 6.63 -8.65 -4.30
CA TYR A 46 8.00 -9.04 -3.97
C TYR A 46 8.67 -7.96 -3.11
N HIS A 47 9.49 -8.38 -2.15
CA HIS A 47 10.25 -7.50 -1.27
C HIS A 47 11.64 -8.08 -0.97
N SER A 48 12.65 -7.22 -0.95
CA SER A 48 14.03 -7.52 -0.59
C SER A 48 14.72 -6.27 -0.03
N GLU A 49 15.95 -6.41 0.47
CA GLU A 49 16.77 -5.28 0.95
C GLU A 49 17.18 -4.29 -0.15
N GLN A 50 17.09 -4.68 -1.43
CA GLN A 50 17.50 -3.84 -2.56
C GLN A 50 16.31 -3.15 -3.21
N PHE A 51 15.22 -3.88 -3.42
CA PHE A 51 14.04 -3.36 -4.09
C PHE A 51 12.75 -4.07 -3.66
N VAL A 52 11.63 -3.40 -3.93
CA VAL A 52 10.26 -3.90 -3.81
C VAL A 52 9.58 -3.85 -5.18
N ILE A 53 8.66 -4.78 -5.45
CA ILE A 53 7.82 -4.77 -6.65
C ILE A 53 6.35 -4.68 -6.26
N PHE A 54 5.65 -3.74 -6.88
CA PHE A 54 4.21 -3.56 -6.81
C PHE A 54 3.55 -3.94 -8.13
N GLN A 55 2.41 -4.62 -8.09
CA GLN A 55 1.60 -4.90 -9.27
C GLN A 55 0.16 -4.42 -9.11
N ASN A 56 -0.34 -3.74 -10.15
CA ASN A 56 -1.74 -3.31 -10.24
C ASN A 56 -2.40 -3.89 -11.50
N PHE A 57 -3.74 -3.86 -11.54
CA PHE A 57 -4.56 -4.21 -12.71
C PHE A 57 -4.21 -5.58 -13.31
N LYS A 58 -4.28 -6.65 -12.51
CA LYS A 58 -3.96 -8.03 -12.94
C LYS A 58 -2.55 -8.17 -13.54
N GLY A 59 -1.58 -7.41 -13.02
CA GLY A 59 -0.18 -7.45 -13.47
C GLY A 59 0.13 -6.60 -14.72
N ARG A 60 -0.84 -5.87 -15.27
CA ARG A 60 -0.62 -4.96 -16.43
C ARG A 60 0.20 -3.72 -16.08
N VAL A 61 0.41 -3.47 -14.80
CA VAL A 61 1.30 -2.42 -14.32
C VAL A 61 2.24 -3.06 -13.30
N SER A 62 3.53 -2.92 -13.53
CA SER A 62 4.57 -3.29 -12.57
C SER A 62 5.33 -2.04 -12.17
N THR A 63 5.57 -1.86 -10.87
CA THR A 63 6.43 -0.79 -10.36
C THR A 63 7.51 -1.39 -9.48
N GLN A 64 8.77 -1.16 -9.84
CA GLN A 64 9.91 -1.48 -9.00
C GLN A 64 10.36 -0.21 -8.28
N VAL A 65 10.63 -0.31 -6.97
CA VAL A 65 11.19 0.78 -6.18
C VAL A 65 12.47 0.28 -5.51
N ASP A 66 13.58 0.98 -5.73
CA ASP A 66 14.83 0.74 -5.01
C ASP A 66 14.68 1.21 -3.56
N VAL A 67 14.90 0.32 -2.60
CA VAL A 67 14.66 0.59 -1.17
C VAL A 67 15.69 1.56 -0.60
N LYS A 68 16.92 1.57 -1.13
CA LYS A 68 18.01 2.42 -0.62
C LYS A 68 17.89 3.86 -1.10
N THR A 69 17.45 4.04 -2.34
CA THR A 69 17.44 5.33 -3.03
C THR A 69 16.04 5.89 -3.22
N GLY A 70 14.99 5.11 -2.99
CA GLY A 70 13.60 5.50 -3.24
C GLY A 70 13.26 5.68 -4.72
N LYS A 71 14.20 5.46 -5.65
CA LYS A 71 13.95 5.62 -7.09
C LYS A 71 12.97 4.55 -7.57
N LEU A 72 11.97 4.98 -8.32
CA LEU A 72 10.97 4.09 -8.90
C LEU A 72 11.07 4.03 -10.41
N ILE A 73 10.74 2.85 -10.94
CA ILE A 73 10.52 2.59 -12.36
C ILE A 73 9.16 1.91 -12.46
N ARG A 74 8.23 2.52 -13.19
CA ARG A 74 6.90 1.98 -13.45
C ARG A 74 6.77 1.63 -14.91
N THR A 75 6.36 0.40 -15.19
CA THR A 75 6.08 -0.09 -16.54
C THR A 75 4.60 -0.44 -16.65
N THR A 76 3.91 0.19 -17.59
CA THR A 76 2.52 -0.10 -17.93
C THR A 76 2.46 -0.79 -19.29
N TYR A 77 1.75 -1.92 -19.34
CA TYR A 77 1.45 -2.67 -20.56
C TYR A 77 0.03 -2.29 -21.02
N ILE A 78 -0.06 -1.49 -22.09
CA ILE A 78 -1.33 -1.01 -22.64
C ILE A 78 -1.59 -1.78 -23.93
N GLY A 79 -2.75 -2.43 -24.08
CA GLY A 79 -3.09 -3.03 -25.38
C GLY A 79 -3.77 -4.39 -25.36
N GLU A 80 -4.90 -4.53 -24.69
CA GLU A 80 -5.86 -5.55 -25.14
C GLU A 80 -7.18 -4.88 -25.52
N PRO A 81 -7.78 -5.22 -26.67
CA PRO A 81 -7.37 -6.25 -27.66
C PRO A 81 -6.39 -5.76 -28.78
N PHE A 82 -5.66 -4.65 -28.61
CA PHE A 82 -4.84 -4.05 -29.68
C PHE A 82 -3.37 -3.84 -29.28
N GLU A 83 -2.45 -3.84 -30.25
CA GLU A 83 -0.97 -3.74 -30.11
C GLU A 83 -0.42 -3.27 -28.75
N PRO A 84 0.41 -4.10 -28.08
CA PRO A 84 0.99 -3.76 -26.79
C PRO A 84 1.94 -2.56 -26.92
N LYS A 85 1.64 -1.49 -26.19
CA LYS A 85 2.51 -0.34 -25.97
C LYS A 85 3.05 -0.37 -24.54
N TYR A 86 4.32 -0.04 -24.41
CA TYR A 86 4.98 0.11 -23.12
C TYR A 86 5.07 1.58 -22.77
N GLN A 87 4.63 1.94 -21.58
CA GLN A 87 4.94 3.23 -20.97
C GLN A 87 5.87 2.98 -19.79
N ILE A 88 7.06 3.57 -19.82
CA ILE A 88 8.01 3.54 -18.70
C ILE A 88 8.04 4.93 -18.07
N LEU A 89 7.76 5.00 -16.77
CA LEU A 89 7.79 6.23 -15.99
C LEU A 89 8.82 6.10 -14.86
N PHE A 90 9.49 7.21 -14.56
CA PHE A 90 10.46 7.32 -13.48
C PHE A 90 9.96 8.24 -12.38
N GLY A 91 10.42 8.03 -11.16
CA GLY A 91 10.00 8.83 -10.02
C GLY A 91 10.77 8.53 -8.74
N PHE A 92 10.24 9.02 -7.63
CA PHE A 92 10.82 8.87 -6.30
C PHE A 92 9.75 8.66 -5.23
N CYS A 93 9.99 7.68 -4.36
CA CYS A 93 9.16 7.34 -3.21
C CYS A 93 9.88 7.79 -1.93
N PRO A 94 9.49 8.92 -1.30
CA PRO A 94 9.98 9.25 0.03
C PRO A 94 9.60 8.16 1.03
N ASP A 95 10.43 8.00 2.06
CA ASP A 95 10.13 7.17 3.24
C ASP A 95 9.82 5.69 2.94
N ILE A 96 10.35 5.15 1.83
CA ILE A 96 10.12 3.76 1.42
C ILE A 96 10.46 2.77 2.55
N SER A 97 11.65 2.87 3.13
CA SER A 97 12.10 1.93 4.17
C SER A 97 11.21 1.97 5.41
N GLN A 98 10.82 3.18 5.85
CA GLN A 98 9.93 3.36 6.99
C GLN A 98 8.54 2.77 6.71
N THR A 99 8.00 3.03 5.52
CA THR A 99 6.68 2.54 5.13
C THR A 99 6.65 1.02 5.07
N LEU A 100 7.66 0.40 4.43
CA LEU A 100 7.79 -1.05 4.36
C LEU A 100 7.95 -1.67 5.76
N GLN A 101 8.73 -1.05 6.64
CA GLN A 101 8.90 -1.53 8.02
C GLN A 101 7.57 -1.53 8.80
N ILE A 102 6.79 -0.46 8.69
CA ILE A 102 5.46 -0.39 9.32
C ILE A 102 4.54 -1.49 8.77
N TRP A 103 4.57 -1.73 7.46
CA TRP A 103 3.78 -2.78 6.83
C TRP A 103 4.19 -4.18 7.32
N MET A 104 5.49 -4.47 7.43
CA MET A 104 5.97 -5.77 7.93
C MET A 104 5.64 -5.99 9.40
N LEU A 105 5.73 -4.95 10.25
CA LEU A 105 5.38 -5.05 11.67
C LEU A 105 3.89 -5.37 11.88
N SER A 106 3.03 -4.96 10.95
CA SER A 106 1.60 -5.26 11.01
C SER A 106 1.24 -6.70 10.64
N GLU A 107 2.20 -7.50 10.14
CA GLU A 107 1.98 -8.91 9.79
C GLU A 107 2.14 -9.86 10.97
N VAL A 108 2.79 -9.45 12.05
CA VAL A 108 2.97 -10.30 13.24
C VAL A 108 1.62 -10.37 13.97
N PRO A 109 0.96 -11.55 14.03
CA PRO A 109 -0.19 -11.71 14.91
C PRO A 109 0.29 -11.44 16.34
N TYR A 110 -0.44 -10.65 17.12
CA TYR A 110 -0.17 -10.60 18.56
C TYR A 110 -0.17 -12.04 19.09
N ASP A 111 0.93 -12.47 19.70
CA ASP A 111 0.99 -13.75 20.41
C ASP A 111 -0.14 -13.75 21.45
N ASN A 112 -1.12 -14.64 21.26
CA ASN A 112 -2.20 -14.89 22.23
C ASN A 112 -1.67 -15.65 23.43
#